data_AF-A0A929CAK7-F1
#
_entry.id   AF-A0A929CAK7-F1
#
_cell.length_a   1.000
_cell.length_b   1.000
_cell.length_c   1.000
_cell.angle_alpha   90.00
_cell.angle_beta   90.00
_cell.angle_gamma   90.00
#
_symmetry.space_group_name_H-M   'P 1'
#
loop_
_entity.id
_entity.type
_entity.pdbx_description
1 polymer ?
#
loop_
_entity_poly.entity_id
_entity_poly.type
_entity_poly.pdbx_seq_one_letter_code
_entity_poly.pdbx_strand_id
1 'polypeptide(L)'
;MRVLIFTLLAVFTITAYAKKSPVEKFIKKQAKTEGISIQTIEPGSEEFNAEFQLEGEKIEKALAQLDIIKIISCDSASTTASIRDDFYLEAMDVLQHEDYIEIIRVHSGDNEDVSFYYNQMEDGLIREAVLLVRESHDVMMVYVKGEIDFSNFFTKELLGLMQKGKNCKEGE
;
A
#
# COMPACT_ATOMS: atom_id res chain seq x y z
N MET A 1 -19.46 27.95 34.24
CA MET A 1 -18.23 27.13 34.34
C MET A 1 -18.47 25.65 34.03
N ARG A 2 -19.55 25.01 34.51
CA ARG A 2 -19.88 23.60 34.17
C ARG A 2 -20.09 23.33 32.67
N VAL A 3 -20.70 24.27 31.93
CA VAL A 3 -20.96 24.10 30.48
C VAL A 3 -19.67 24.09 29.64
N LEU A 4 -18.64 24.85 30.06
CA LEU A 4 -17.35 24.92 29.35
C LEU A 4 -16.55 23.61 29.41
N ILE A 5 -16.70 22.84 30.50
CA ILE A 5 -16.03 21.55 30.69
C ILE A 5 -16.64 20.49 29.76
N PHE A 6 -17.97 20.49 29.60
CA PHE A 6 -18.65 19.56 28.68
C PHE A 6 -18.33 19.85 27.20
N THR A 7 -18.21 21.12 26.81
CA THR A 7 -17.81 21.48 25.44
C THR A 7 -16.36 21.08 25.15
N LEU A 8 -15.44 21.20 26.10
CA LEU A 8 -14.04 20.80 25.93
C LEU A 8 -13.89 19.26 25.82
N LEU A 9 -14.72 18.50 26.56
CA LEU A 9 -14.71 17.04 26.52
C LEU A 9 -15.28 16.49 25.20
N ALA A 10 -16.27 17.18 24.61
CA ALA A 10 -16.86 16.81 23.32
C ALA A 10 -15.92 17.05 22.13
N VAL A 11 -14.99 18.01 22.23
CA VAL A 11 -13.98 18.25 21.18
C VAL A 11 -12.86 17.20 21.22
N PHE A 12 -12.59 16.62 22.39
CA PHE A 12 -11.52 15.63 22.57
C PHE A 12 -11.85 14.24 21.98
N THR A 13 -13.14 13.88 21.88
CA THR A 13 -13.54 12.59 21.29
C THR A 13 -13.47 12.59 19.76
N ILE A 14 -13.54 13.76 19.12
CA ILE A 14 -13.54 13.88 17.66
C ILE A 14 -12.11 13.78 17.08
N THR A 15 -11.07 14.10 17.86
CA THR A 15 -9.67 14.05 17.40
C THR A 15 -9.06 12.64 17.42
N ALA A 16 -9.72 11.67 18.05
CA ALA A 16 -9.24 10.29 18.12
C ALA A 16 -9.32 9.53 16.78
N TYR A 17 -10.24 9.92 15.90
CA TYR A 17 -10.53 9.21 14.65
C TYR A 17 -9.66 9.64 13.45
N ALA A 18 -8.75 10.61 13.63
CA ALA A 18 -7.88 11.10 12.57
C ALA A 18 -6.40 10.72 12.76
N LYS A 19 -6.11 9.61 13.47
CA LYS A 19 -4.75 9.09 13.54
C LYS A 19 -4.32 8.63 12.14
N LYS A 20 -3.52 9.47 11.47
CA LYS A 20 -2.86 9.12 10.21
C LYS A 20 -2.09 7.82 10.36
N SER A 21 -2.21 6.96 9.37
CA SER A 21 -1.54 5.66 9.34
C SER A 21 -0.02 5.81 9.45
N PRO A 22 0.67 4.84 10.09
CA PRO A 22 2.13 4.82 10.13
C PRO A 22 2.75 4.94 8.72
N VAL A 23 2.21 4.21 7.74
CA VAL A 23 2.68 4.25 6.35
C VAL A 23 2.40 5.60 5.70
N GLU A 24 1.23 6.21 5.94
CA GLU A 24 0.97 7.57 5.42
C GLU A 24 1.95 8.61 5.96
N LYS A 25 2.35 8.49 7.23
CA LYS A 25 3.37 9.37 7.84
C LYS A 25 4.73 9.14 7.20
N PHE A 26 5.10 7.88 6.98
CA PHE A 26 6.33 7.52 6.27
C PHE A 26 6.36 8.10 4.85
N ILE A 27 5.31 7.87 4.04
CA ILE A 27 5.21 8.41 2.68
C ILE A 27 5.35 9.94 2.70
N LYS A 28 4.68 10.62 3.64
CA LYS A 28 4.78 12.08 3.77
C LYS A 28 6.19 12.57 4.14
N LYS A 29 6.94 11.78 4.92
CA LYS A 29 8.35 12.05 5.22
C LYS A 29 9.19 11.91 3.94
N GLN A 30 9.01 10.81 3.21
CA GLN A 30 9.78 10.49 2.00
C GLN A 30 9.49 11.44 0.83
N ALA A 31 8.31 12.05 0.78
CA ALA A 31 7.97 13.09 -0.19
C ALA A 31 8.91 14.33 -0.17
N LYS A 32 9.72 14.47 0.89
CA LYS A 32 10.69 15.56 1.04
C LYS A 32 12.12 15.13 0.74
N THR A 33 12.35 13.84 0.51
CA THR A 33 13.66 13.28 0.22
C THR A 33 13.96 13.48 -1.26
N GLU A 34 15.13 14.05 -1.56
CA GLU A 34 15.56 14.24 -2.94
C GLU A 34 15.80 12.88 -3.63
N GLY A 35 15.36 12.77 -4.88
CA GLY A 35 15.45 11.54 -5.67
C GLY A 35 14.34 10.51 -5.40
N ILE A 36 13.42 10.75 -4.45
CA ILE A 36 12.24 9.90 -4.29
C ILE A 36 11.08 10.47 -5.10
N SER A 37 10.56 9.66 -6.03
CA SER A 37 9.36 9.99 -6.80
C SER A 37 8.12 9.44 -6.11
N ILE A 38 7.07 10.26 -5.99
CA ILE A 38 5.77 9.84 -5.46
C ILE A 38 4.69 10.26 -6.45
N GLN A 39 4.07 9.26 -7.06
CA GLN A 39 2.90 9.44 -7.91
C GLN A 39 1.65 9.12 -7.09
N THR A 40 0.68 10.02 -7.10
CA THR A 40 -0.61 9.81 -6.45
C THR A 40 -1.66 9.66 -7.55
N ILE A 41 -2.41 8.57 -7.46
CA ILE A 41 -3.49 8.21 -8.36
C ILE A 41 -4.76 8.15 -7.51
N GLU A 42 -5.80 8.84 -7.93
CA GLU A 42 -7.13 8.80 -7.31
C GLU A 42 -8.03 7.93 -8.18
N PRO A 43 -8.30 6.67 -7.77
CA PRO A 43 -9.14 5.77 -8.54
C PRO A 43 -10.54 6.35 -8.69
N GLY A 44 -10.97 6.60 -9.93
CA GLY A 44 -12.24 7.25 -10.23
C GLY A 44 -12.12 8.72 -10.64
N SER A 45 -10.92 9.30 -10.68
CA SER A 45 -10.73 10.59 -11.35
C SER A 45 -11.01 10.46 -12.86
N GLU A 46 -11.44 11.57 -13.48
CA GLU A 46 -11.66 11.60 -14.92
C GLU A 46 -10.37 11.31 -15.69
N GLU A 47 -9.21 11.76 -15.19
CA GLU A 47 -7.92 11.48 -15.84
C GLU A 47 -7.58 9.99 -15.80
N PHE A 48 -7.79 9.32 -14.66
CA PHE A 48 -7.55 7.89 -14.53
C PHE A 48 -8.46 7.08 -15.47
N ASN A 49 -9.74 7.42 -15.53
CA ASN A 49 -10.68 6.73 -16.42
C ASN A 49 -10.36 6.96 -17.91
N ALA A 50 -9.91 8.16 -18.27
CA ALA A 50 -9.52 8.50 -19.63
C ALA A 50 -8.22 7.78 -20.08
N GLU A 51 -7.26 7.64 -19.16
CA GLU A 51 -5.97 7.00 -19.45
C GLU A 51 -6.11 5.47 -19.60
N PHE A 52 -6.85 4.84 -18.70
CA PHE A 52 -6.91 3.38 -18.64
C PHE A 52 -8.11 2.75 -19.39
N GLN A 53 -9.03 3.57 -19.93
CA GLN A 53 -10.21 3.12 -20.70
C GLN A 53 -10.92 1.93 -20.04
N LEU A 54 -11.15 2.06 -18.73
CA LEU A 54 -11.60 0.95 -17.90
C LEU A 54 -13.09 0.70 -18.16
N GLU A 55 -13.39 -0.30 -18.98
CA GLU A 55 -14.76 -0.72 -19.24
C GLU A 55 -15.12 -1.98 -18.43
N GLY A 56 -16.24 -1.91 -17.71
CA GLY A 56 -16.86 -3.08 -17.10
C GLY A 56 -17.22 -2.88 -15.63
N GLU A 57 -18.48 -3.17 -15.32
CA GLU A 57 -19.10 -2.98 -13.98
C GLU A 57 -18.27 -3.58 -12.83
N LYS A 58 -17.53 -4.67 -13.07
CA LYS A 58 -16.68 -5.31 -12.05
C LYS A 58 -15.43 -4.49 -11.72
N ILE A 59 -14.79 -3.92 -12.73
CA ILE A 59 -13.56 -3.12 -12.56
C ILE A 59 -13.93 -1.79 -11.90
N GLU A 60 -15.00 -1.15 -12.36
CA GLU A 60 -15.55 0.07 -11.75
C GLU A 60 -15.89 -0.13 -10.27
N LYS A 61 -16.57 -1.23 -9.91
CA LYS A 61 -16.89 -1.55 -8.51
C LYS A 61 -15.66 -1.80 -7.65
N ALA A 62 -14.62 -2.43 -8.21
CA ALA A 62 -13.38 -2.68 -7.47
C ALA A 62 -12.60 -1.38 -7.24
N LEU A 63 -12.56 -0.50 -8.23
CA LEU A 63 -11.87 0.79 -8.13
C LEU A 63 -12.62 1.77 -7.23
N ALA A 64 -13.95 1.73 -7.22
CA ALA A 64 -14.77 2.55 -6.32
C ALA A 64 -14.54 2.24 -4.83
N GLN A 65 -13.93 1.10 -4.50
CA GLN A 65 -13.51 0.76 -3.13
C GLN A 65 -12.16 1.38 -2.75
N LEU A 66 -11.43 1.95 -3.71
CA LEU A 66 -10.11 2.52 -3.50
C LEU A 66 -10.22 4.05 -3.42
N ASP A 67 -9.72 4.61 -2.33
CA ASP A 67 -9.65 6.07 -2.17
C ASP A 67 -8.43 6.64 -2.91
N ILE A 68 -7.29 5.95 -2.79
CA ILE A 68 -6.01 6.48 -3.25
C ILE A 68 -5.01 5.35 -3.47
N ILE A 69 -4.25 5.48 -4.54
CA ILE A 69 -3.08 4.66 -4.85
C ILE A 69 -1.87 5.59 -4.89
N LYS A 70 -0.79 5.21 -4.22
CA LYS A 70 0.49 5.91 -4.29
C LYS A 70 1.57 4.96 -4.75
N ILE A 71 2.30 5.36 -5.77
CA ILE A 71 3.48 4.65 -6.25
C ILE A 71 4.69 5.48 -5.85
N ILE A 72 5.53 4.92 -5.01
CA ILE A 72 6.76 5.53 -4.53
C ILE A 72 7.91 4.77 -5.19
N SER A 73 8.75 5.49 -5.92
CA SER A 73 9.90 4.91 -6.62
C SER A 73 11.18 5.59 -6.14
N CYS A 74 12.16 4.77 -5.79
CA CYS A 74 13.50 5.16 -5.38
C CYS A 74 14.47 4.48 -6.34
N ASP A 75 14.77 5.17 -7.44
CA ASP A 75 15.57 4.62 -8.53
C ASP A 75 17.06 4.97 -8.40
N SER A 76 17.90 4.11 -8.96
CA SER A 76 19.36 4.29 -8.97
C SER A 76 19.85 5.48 -9.78
N ALA A 77 19.04 6.02 -10.70
CA ALA A 77 19.39 7.18 -11.51
C ALA A 77 19.32 8.49 -10.71
N SER A 78 18.45 8.55 -9.70
CA SER A 78 18.16 9.74 -8.91
C SER A 78 18.58 9.64 -7.44
N THR A 79 18.99 8.46 -6.97
CA THR A 79 19.36 8.23 -5.56
C THR A 79 20.67 7.46 -5.38
N THR A 80 21.31 7.65 -4.21
CA THR A 80 22.45 6.82 -3.79
C THR A 80 21.97 5.48 -3.23
N ALA A 81 22.88 4.49 -3.18
CA ALA A 81 22.58 3.20 -2.54
C ALA A 81 22.13 3.35 -1.08
N SER A 82 22.76 4.25 -0.33
CA SER A 82 22.38 4.52 1.06
C SER A 82 20.96 5.04 1.21
N ILE A 83 20.51 5.95 0.33
CA ILE A 83 19.13 6.48 0.37
C ILE A 83 18.12 5.37 0.09
N ARG A 84 18.43 4.46 -0.84
CA ARG A 84 17.57 3.30 -1.14
C ARG A 84 17.50 2.31 0.01
N ASP A 85 18.65 1.99 0.61
CA ASP A 85 18.72 1.09 1.76
C ASP A 85 17.96 1.69 2.96
N ASP A 86 18.16 2.98 3.25
CA ASP A 86 17.45 3.68 4.31
C ASP A 86 15.94 3.71 4.04
N PHE A 87 15.51 3.98 2.80
CA PHE A 87 14.09 3.94 2.42
C PHE A 87 13.50 2.55 2.67
N TYR A 88 14.17 1.49 2.22
CA TYR A 88 13.69 0.12 2.36
C TYR A 88 13.62 -0.31 3.84
N LEU A 89 14.67 -0.02 4.63
CA LEU A 89 14.72 -0.36 6.04
C LEU A 89 13.65 0.39 6.84
N GLU A 90 13.48 1.69 6.59
CA GLU A 90 12.42 2.47 7.24
C GLU A 90 11.02 2.01 6.81
N ALA A 91 10.81 1.66 5.53
CA ALA A 91 9.54 1.10 5.07
C ALA A 91 9.24 -0.22 5.79
N MET A 92 10.23 -1.09 5.90
CA MET A 92 10.10 -2.38 6.58
C MET A 92 9.79 -2.21 8.07
N ASP A 93 10.46 -1.29 8.76
CA ASP A 93 10.20 -0.99 10.18
C ASP A 93 8.74 -0.56 10.41
N VAL A 94 8.22 0.29 9.52
CA VAL A 94 6.82 0.75 9.59
C VAL A 94 5.83 -0.37 9.28
N LEU A 95 6.16 -1.27 8.34
CA LEU A 95 5.31 -2.39 7.93
C LEU A 95 5.36 -3.58 8.90
N GLN A 96 6.39 -3.67 9.73
CA GLN A 96 6.48 -4.65 10.82
C GLN A 96 5.80 -4.19 12.11
N HIS A 97 5.21 -3.00 12.11
CA HIS A 97 4.37 -2.54 13.22
C HIS A 97 3.14 -3.45 13.39
N GLU A 98 2.65 -3.62 14.62
CA GLU A 98 1.54 -4.55 14.98
C GLU A 98 0.22 -4.32 14.21
N ASP A 99 0.10 -3.17 13.55
CA ASP A 99 -1.08 -2.80 12.79
C ASP A 99 -1.13 -3.46 11.39
N TYR A 100 -0.02 -4.01 10.88
CA TYR A 100 0.04 -4.61 9.55
C TYR A 100 0.26 -6.12 9.63
N ILE A 101 -0.40 -6.83 8.72
CA ILE A 101 -0.31 -8.28 8.55
C ILE A 101 0.44 -8.56 7.26
N GLU A 102 1.54 -9.31 7.34
CA GLU A 102 2.28 -9.83 6.19
C GLU A 102 1.50 -10.98 5.54
N ILE A 103 1.15 -10.86 4.25
CA ILE A 103 0.54 -11.96 3.48
C ILE A 103 1.61 -12.86 2.90
N ILE A 104 2.56 -12.25 2.20
CA ILE A 104 3.58 -12.94 1.45
C ILE A 104 4.85 -12.12 1.47
N ARG A 105 5.96 -12.82 1.64
CA ARG A 105 7.30 -12.30 1.47
C ARG A 105 8.12 -13.31 0.68
N VAL A 106 8.69 -12.85 -0.42
CA VAL A 106 9.53 -13.65 -1.30
C VAL A 106 10.89 -13.01 -1.34
N HIS A 107 11.90 -13.79 -0.98
CA HIS A 107 13.29 -13.36 -1.03
C HIS A 107 14.01 -14.16 -2.12
N SER A 108 14.69 -13.44 -3.03
CA SER A 108 15.47 -14.02 -4.12
C SER A 108 16.86 -13.40 -4.12
N GLY A 109 17.89 -14.21 -3.82
CA GLY A 109 19.28 -13.75 -3.81
C GLY A 109 19.59 -12.59 -2.85
N ASP A 110 20.76 -11.97 -3.05
CA ASP A 110 21.21 -10.85 -2.23
C ASP A 110 20.60 -9.55 -2.78
N ASN A 111 19.60 -9.01 -2.08
CA ASN A 111 18.90 -7.73 -2.36
C ASN A 111 17.68 -7.77 -3.30
N GLU A 112 17.04 -8.92 -3.50
CA GLU A 112 15.69 -8.95 -4.09
C GLU A 112 14.67 -9.40 -3.03
N ASP A 113 13.67 -8.57 -2.79
CA ASP A 113 12.60 -8.86 -1.84
C ASP A 113 11.28 -8.29 -2.36
N VAL A 114 10.26 -9.13 -2.41
CA VAL A 114 8.88 -8.72 -2.68
C VAL A 114 8.05 -9.08 -1.48
N SER A 115 7.46 -8.07 -0.84
CA SER A 115 6.64 -8.25 0.35
C SER A 115 5.32 -7.52 0.23
N PHE A 116 4.24 -8.17 0.68
CA PHE A 116 2.88 -7.63 0.63
C PHE A 116 2.24 -7.68 2.00
N TYR A 117 1.73 -6.53 2.43
CA TYR A 117 1.13 -6.31 3.74
C TYR A 117 -0.25 -5.68 3.59
N TYR A 118 -1.10 -5.87 4.60
CA TYR A 118 -2.33 -5.10 4.73
C TYR A 118 -2.64 -4.72 6.17
N ASN A 119 -3.43 -3.66 6.34
CA ASN A 119 -4.05 -3.26 7.60
C ASN A 119 -5.56 -3.46 7.51
N GLN A 120 -6.15 -4.13 8.50
CA GLN A 120 -7.60 -4.38 8.58
C GLN A 120 -8.32 -3.38 9.49
N MET A 121 -9.54 -3.06 9.11
CA MET A 121 -10.53 -2.38 9.93
C MET A 121 -11.20 -3.36 10.91
N GLU A 122 -11.89 -2.84 11.92
CA GLU A 122 -12.59 -3.65 12.93
C GLU A 122 -13.71 -4.52 12.35
N ASP A 123 -14.27 -4.14 11.20
CA ASP A 123 -15.33 -4.86 10.48
C ASP A 123 -14.80 -5.95 9.54
N GLY A 124 -13.47 -6.12 9.45
CA GLY A 124 -12.81 -7.10 8.58
C GLY A 124 -12.50 -6.60 7.16
N LEU A 125 -12.89 -5.38 6.79
CA LEU A 125 -12.47 -4.75 5.55
C LEU A 125 -11.00 -4.32 5.64
N ILE A 126 -10.33 -4.22 4.49
CA ILE A 126 -8.96 -3.74 4.44
C ILE A 126 -8.95 -2.25 4.21
N ARG A 127 -8.28 -1.56 5.13
CA ARG A 127 -8.07 -0.12 5.07
C ARG A 127 -6.91 0.23 4.14
N GLU A 128 -5.82 -0.53 4.25
CA GLU A 128 -4.57 -0.22 3.56
C GLU A 128 -3.91 -1.52 3.09
N ALA A 129 -3.33 -1.48 1.90
CA ALA A 129 -2.49 -2.54 1.37
C ALA A 129 -1.18 -1.94 0.87
N VAL A 130 -0.07 -2.64 1.12
CA VAL A 130 1.27 -2.17 0.75
C VAL A 130 2.03 -3.31 0.08
N LEU A 131 2.48 -3.05 -1.14
CA LEU A 131 3.47 -3.87 -1.83
C LEU A 131 4.81 -3.16 -1.77
N LEU A 132 5.82 -3.79 -1.18
CA LEU A 132 7.18 -3.31 -1.13
C LEU A 132 8.07 -4.23 -1.95
N VAL A 133 8.69 -3.67 -2.98
CA VAL A 133 9.59 -4.35 -3.91
C VAL A 133 10.97 -3.73 -3.76
N ARG A 134 11.96 -4.58 -3.53
CA ARG A 134 13.37 -4.26 -3.58
C ARG A 134 13.99 -5.10 -4.68
N GLU A 135 14.67 -4.43 -5.59
CA GLU A 135 15.56 -5.04 -6.57
C GLU A 135 17.00 -4.58 -6.28
N SER A 136 17.98 -5.18 -6.95
CA SER A 136 19.41 -4.91 -6.72
C SER A 136 19.78 -3.41 -6.72
N HIS A 137 19.06 -2.60 -7.50
CA HIS A 137 19.38 -1.19 -7.68
C HIS A 137 18.21 -0.24 -7.44
N ASP A 138 16.99 -0.74 -7.27
CA ASP A 138 15.79 0.09 -7.18
C ASP A 138 14.89 -0.40 -6.04
N VAL A 139 14.16 0.52 -5.43
CA VAL A 139 13.12 0.19 -4.44
C VAL A 139 11.82 0.86 -4.84
N MET A 140 10.76 0.09 -4.85
CA MET A 140 9.42 0.56 -5.17
C MET A 140 8.45 0.18 -4.05
N MET A 141 7.56 1.10 -3.70
CA MET A 141 6.45 0.83 -2.81
C MET A 141 5.15 1.25 -3.49
N VAL A 142 4.19 0.34 -3.54
CA VAL A 142 2.81 0.64 -3.94
C VAL A 142 1.95 0.62 -2.68
N TYR A 143 1.37 1.76 -2.35
CA TYR A 143 0.45 1.94 -1.24
C TYR A 143 -0.95 2.14 -1.78
N VAL A 144 -1.91 1.37 -1.28
CA VAL A 144 -3.31 1.47 -1.63
C VAL A 144 -4.10 1.69 -0.35
N LYS A 145 -5.06 2.62 -0.37
CA LYS A 145 -5.99 2.85 0.72
C LYS A 145 -7.42 2.86 0.21
N GLY A 146 -8.34 2.33 1.00
CA GLY A 146 -9.76 2.32 0.71
C GLY A 146 -10.55 1.47 1.70
N GLU A 147 -11.73 1.04 1.28
CA GLU A 147 -12.59 0.08 1.98
C GLU A 147 -12.66 -1.20 1.15
N ILE A 148 -11.58 -1.99 1.20
CA ILE A 148 -11.36 -3.11 0.28
C ILE A 148 -11.93 -4.40 0.87
N ASP A 149 -12.83 -5.04 0.12
CA ASP A 149 -13.34 -6.36 0.46
C ASP A 149 -12.54 -7.49 -0.25
N PHE A 150 -11.60 -8.09 0.48
CA PHE A 150 -10.85 -9.26 -0.02
C PHE A 150 -11.62 -10.57 -0.05
N SER A 151 -12.86 -10.63 0.48
CA SER A 151 -13.72 -11.81 0.39
C SER A 151 -13.93 -12.27 -1.05
N ASN A 152 -13.91 -11.33 -2.00
CA ASN A 152 -14.05 -11.58 -3.43
C ASN A 152 -12.70 -11.67 -4.17
N PHE A 153 -11.59 -11.26 -3.55
CA PHE A 153 -10.28 -11.15 -4.21
C PHE A 153 -9.46 -12.45 -4.08
N PHE A 154 -9.52 -13.12 -2.93
CA PHE A 154 -8.95 -14.48 -2.75
C PHE A 154 -9.89 -15.58 -3.23
N THR A 155 -10.59 -15.35 -4.35
CA THR A 155 -11.36 -16.40 -4.98
C THR A 155 -10.45 -17.52 -5.48
N LYS A 156 -11.01 -18.73 -5.61
CA LYS A 156 -10.35 -19.92 -6.16
C LYS A 156 -9.62 -19.67 -7.49
N GLU A 157 -9.95 -18.61 -8.22
CA GLU A 157 -9.29 -18.20 -9.46
C GLU A 157 -7.86 -17.69 -9.22
N LEU A 158 -7.61 -16.81 -8.24
CA LEU A 158 -6.27 -16.30 -7.96
C LEU A 158 -5.38 -17.37 -7.31
N LEU A 159 -5.94 -18.16 -6.39
CA LEU A 159 -5.27 -19.36 -5.85
C LEU A 159 -5.01 -20.40 -6.95
N GLY A 160 -5.94 -20.55 -7.90
CA GLY A 160 -5.78 -21.40 -9.07
C GLY A 160 -4.69 -20.92 -10.03
N LEU A 161 -4.50 -19.61 -10.18
CA LEU A 161 -3.41 -19.01 -10.97
C LEU A 161 -2.04 -19.20 -10.28
N MET A 162 -1.96 -19.01 -8.96
CA MET A 162 -0.74 -19.29 -8.19
C MET A 162 -0.38 -20.79 -8.15
N GLN A 163 -1.37 -21.68 -8.16
CA GLN A 163 -1.14 -23.12 -8.28
C GLN A 163 -0.77 -23.56 -9.71
N LYS A 164 -1.32 -22.89 -10.74
CA LYS A 164 -0.94 -23.16 -12.15
C LYS A 164 0.49 -22.73 -12.47
N GLY A 165 1.02 -21.70 -11.79
CA GLY A 165 2.42 -21.27 -11.94
C GLY A 165 3.47 -22.31 -11.50
N LYS A 166 3.09 -23.30 -10.68
CA LYS A 166 3.99 -24.42 -10.31
C LYS A 166 4.10 -25.52 -11.37
N ASN A 167 3.37 -25.44 -12.48
CA ASN A 167 3.43 -26.39 -13.59
C ASN A 167 4.04 -25.80 -14.87
N CYS A 168 4.95 -24.83 -14.75
CA CYS A 168 5.94 -24.59 -15.81
C CYS A 168 6.95 -25.73 -15.77
N LYS A 169 6.64 -26.73 -16.60
CA LYS A 169 7.35 -27.97 -16.85
C LYS A 169 8.88 -27.82 -16.92
N GLU A 170 9.57 -28.67 -16.16
CA GLU A 170 10.72 -29.41 -16.66
C GLU A 170 10.30 -30.24 -17.90
N GLY A 171 11.07 -30.16 -18.98
CA GLY A 171 10.92 -30.93 -20.22
C GLY A 171 10.66 -30.03 -21.43
N GLU A 172 11.51 -29.93 -22.44
CA GLU A 172 12.65 -30.75 -22.91
C GLU A 172 13.77 -29.85 -23.47
#